data_AF-A0A7L9C375-F1
#
_entry.id   AF-A0A7L9C375-F1
#
_cell.length_a   1.000
_cell.length_b   1.000
_cell.length_c   1.000
_cell.angle_alpha   90.00
_cell.angle_beta   90.00
_cell.angle_gamma   90.00
#
_symmetry.space_group_name_H-M   'P 1'
#
loop_
_entity.id
_entity.type
_entity.pdbx_description
1 polymer ?
#
loop_
_entity_poly.entity_id
_entity_poly.type
_entity_poly.pdbx_seq_one_letter_code
_entity_poly.pdbx_strand_id
1 'polypeptide(L)'
;MERSTGNGREVHMQEHAAATSEYITLTEAAKIAPGRPSTNCVWRWCRRGVLARGGERVRLQHARVGGMIYTTAAWLGEFGRKLAEADEKYFDLCEAATQAARASDASVARRRRRAALPHAQDQRRRDLDALDRELAAEGL
;
A
#
# COMPACT_ATOMS: atom_id res chain seq x y z
N MET A 1 32.88 9.07 -56.83
CA MET A 1 32.93 9.33 -55.38
C MET A 1 31.71 10.16 -55.02
N GLU A 2 30.56 9.54 -54.77
CA GLU A 2 29.36 10.24 -54.30
C GLU A 2 28.81 9.46 -53.12
N ARG A 3 28.99 10.00 -51.91
CA ARG A 3 28.46 9.41 -50.69
C ARG A 3 27.02 9.89 -50.50
N SER A 4 26.11 9.02 -50.90
CA SER A 4 24.74 8.97 -50.44
C SER A 4 24.71 8.60 -48.94
N THR A 5 24.00 9.39 -48.14
CA THR A 5 23.40 8.94 -46.87
C THR A 5 22.24 9.87 -46.55
N GLY A 6 21.06 9.53 -47.07
CA GLY A 6 19.78 10.02 -46.55
C GLY A 6 19.54 9.40 -45.18
N ASN A 7 19.52 10.23 -44.13
CA ASN A 7 19.14 9.80 -42.79
C ASN A 7 17.63 10.04 -42.62
N GLY A 8 16.83 9.18 -43.26
CA GLY A 8 15.39 9.10 -43.05
C GLY A 8 15.16 8.59 -41.63
N ARG A 9 14.91 9.52 -40.70
CA ARG A 9 14.50 9.19 -39.34
C ARG A 9 13.05 8.70 -39.43
N GLU A 10 12.89 7.39 -39.63
CA GLU A 10 11.63 6.69 -39.43
C GLU A 10 11.16 6.96 -37.99
N VAL A 11 10.27 7.93 -37.87
CA VAL A 11 9.43 8.08 -36.70
C VAL A 11 8.52 6.87 -36.75
N HIS A 12 8.86 5.82 -35.99
CA HIS A 12 7.94 4.75 -35.65
C HIS A 12 6.77 5.37 -34.89
N MET A 13 5.83 5.90 -35.68
CA MET A 13 4.50 6.27 -35.28
C MET A 13 3.82 4.94 -34.98
N GLN A 14 3.90 4.52 -33.72
CA GLN A 14 3.19 3.36 -33.24
C GLN A 14 1.73 3.52 -33.63
N GLU A 15 1.36 2.71 -34.61
CA GLU A 15 0.02 2.52 -35.11
C GLU A 15 -0.81 1.90 -33.97
N HIS A 16 -1.34 2.78 -33.12
CA HIS A 16 -2.31 2.40 -32.11
C HIS A 16 -3.61 2.07 -32.83
N ALA A 17 -3.79 0.77 -33.08
CA ALA A 17 -5.03 0.16 -33.53
C ALA A 17 -6.20 0.58 -32.62
N ALA A 18 -6.88 1.64 -33.03
CA ALA A 18 -8.33 1.80 -33.15
C ALA A 18 -9.25 0.97 -32.22
N ALA A 19 -9.06 1.03 -30.91
CA ALA A 19 -10.22 1.25 -30.04
C ALA A 19 -10.42 2.76 -30.02
N THR A 20 -11.45 3.26 -30.72
CA THR A 20 -11.82 4.68 -30.81
C THR A 20 -12.22 5.23 -29.43
N SER A 21 -11.26 5.32 -28.53
CA SER A 21 -11.42 5.98 -27.24
C SER A 21 -11.39 7.46 -27.54
N GLU A 22 -12.57 8.02 -27.74
CA GLU A 22 -12.77 9.44 -28.00
C GLU A 22 -11.99 10.26 -26.97
N TYR A 23 -11.09 11.11 -27.46
CA TYR A 23 -10.32 12.00 -26.61
C TYR A 23 -11.27 13.03 -26.01
N ILE A 24 -11.37 13.03 -24.68
CA ILE A 24 -12.20 13.97 -23.93
C ILE A 24 -11.33 15.05 -23.30
N THR A 25 -11.88 16.25 -23.21
CA THR A 25 -11.26 17.38 -22.52
C THR A 25 -11.21 17.14 -21.01
N LEU A 26 -10.38 17.90 -20.28
CA LEU A 26 -10.34 17.82 -18.82
C LEU A 26 -11.67 18.20 -18.15
N THR A 27 -12.46 19.07 -18.78
CA THR A 27 -13.78 19.48 -18.28
C THR A 27 -14.80 18.36 -18.42
N GLU A 28 -14.75 17.59 -19.50
CA GLU A 28 -15.60 16.40 -19.69
C GLU A 28 -15.17 15.26 -18.77
N ALA A 29 -13.86 15.04 -18.66
CA ALA A 29 -13.29 14.08 -17.71
C ALA A 29 -13.76 14.35 -16.27
N ALA A 30 -13.78 15.62 -15.85
CA ALA A 30 -14.29 16.04 -14.54
C ALA A 30 -15.78 15.71 -14.33
N LYS A 31 -16.60 15.76 -15.38
CA LYS A 31 -18.03 15.43 -15.31
C LYS A 31 -18.29 13.93 -15.24
N ILE A 32 -17.48 13.13 -15.94
CA ILE A 32 -17.59 11.68 -16.03
C ILE A 32 -17.01 11.02 -14.77
N ALA A 33 -15.95 11.57 -14.21
CA ALA A 33 -15.29 11.00 -13.04
C ALA A 33 -16.23 10.96 -11.82
N PRO A 34 -16.22 9.87 -11.04
CA PRO A 34 -17.01 9.76 -9.82
C PRO A 34 -16.62 10.86 -8.83
N GLY A 35 -17.61 11.42 -8.13
CA GLY A 35 -17.40 12.55 -7.21
C GLY A 35 -17.23 13.91 -7.89
N ARG A 36 -17.31 13.99 -9.23
CA ARG A 36 -17.24 15.24 -10.01
C ARG A 36 -16.10 16.17 -9.57
N PRO A 37 -14.84 15.70 -9.61
CA PRO A 37 -13.69 16.50 -9.22
C PRO A 37 -13.61 17.77 -10.09
N SER A 38 -13.00 18.84 -9.56
CA SER A 38 -12.79 20.04 -10.36
C SER A 38 -11.81 19.78 -11.51
N THR A 39 -11.92 20.55 -12.61
CA THR A 39 -10.99 20.45 -13.75
C THR A 39 -9.53 20.61 -13.34
N ASN A 40 -9.24 21.46 -12.35
CA ASN A 40 -7.89 21.64 -11.81
C ASN A 40 -7.39 20.37 -11.07
N CYS A 41 -8.28 19.64 -10.40
CA CYS A 41 -7.95 18.35 -9.80
C CYS A 41 -7.51 17.35 -10.88
N VAL A 42 -8.28 17.21 -11.96
CA VAL A 42 -7.93 16.32 -13.09
C VAL A 42 -6.62 16.75 -13.75
N TRP A 43 -6.40 18.06 -13.95
CA TRP A 43 -5.12 18.59 -14.44
C TRP A 43 -3.93 18.18 -13.55
N ARG A 44 -4.11 18.24 -12.22
CA ARG A 44 -3.09 17.78 -11.27
C ARG A 44 -2.86 16.27 -11.36
N TRP A 45 -3.90 15.46 -11.58
CA TRP A 45 -3.75 14.02 -11.79
C TRP A 45 -2.89 13.71 -13.02
N CYS A 46 -3.05 14.47 -14.11
CA CYS A 46 -2.24 14.32 -15.32
C CYS A 46 -0.77 14.75 -15.10
N ARG A 47 -0.53 15.91 -14.47
CA ARG A 47 0.81 16.51 -14.38
C ARG A 47 1.62 16.04 -13.18
N ARG A 48 0.98 15.95 -12.01
CA ARG A 48 1.64 15.65 -10.73
C ARG A 48 1.36 14.23 -10.27
N GLY A 49 0.21 13.68 -10.66
CA GLY A 49 -0.32 12.44 -10.10
C GLY A 49 -0.90 12.62 -8.70
N VAL A 50 -1.46 11.54 -8.19
CA VAL A 50 -1.96 11.38 -6.81
C VAL A 50 -0.97 10.51 -6.06
N LEU A 51 -0.67 10.90 -4.83
CA LEU A 51 0.13 10.09 -3.91
C LEU A 51 -0.84 9.15 -3.18
N ALA A 52 -0.72 7.85 -3.43
CA ALA A 52 -1.44 6.82 -2.68
C ALA A 52 -0.90 6.74 -1.25
N ARG A 53 -1.66 6.11 -0.34
CA ARG A 53 -1.26 6.02 1.09
C ARG A 53 0.05 5.27 1.30
N GLY A 54 0.35 4.29 0.43
CA GLY A 54 1.62 3.57 0.40
C GLY A 54 2.82 4.38 -0.13
N GLY A 55 2.64 5.65 -0.49
CA GLY A 55 3.69 6.50 -1.06
C GLY A 55 3.91 6.31 -2.56
N GLU A 56 3.21 5.37 -3.19
CA GLU A 56 3.21 5.21 -4.65
C GLU A 56 2.51 6.41 -5.32
N ARG A 57 3.05 6.87 -6.44
CA ARG A 57 2.48 8.00 -7.19
C ARG A 57 1.83 7.52 -8.48
N VAL A 58 0.50 7.54 -8.52
CA VAL A 58 -0.29 7.16 -9.69
C VAL A 58 -0.60 8.40 -10.52
N ARG A 59 -0.37 8.34 -11.83
CA ARG A 59 -0.65 9.44 -12.77
C ARG A 59 -1.74 9.07 -13.75
N LEU A 60 -2.60 10.03 -14.07
CA LEU A 60 -3.59 9.88 -15.13
C LEU A 60 -2.90 10.01 -16.49
N GLN A 61 -3.13 9.02 -17.36
CA GLN A 61 -2.68 9.07 -18.74
C GLN A 61 -3.38 10.20 -19.50
N HIS A 62 -2.64 10.88 -20.36
CA HIS A 62 -3.13 12.03 -21.12
C HIS A 62 -2.35 12.21 -22.42
N ALA A 63 -3.00 12.83 -23.39
CA ALA A 63 -2.40 13.28 -24.65
C ALA A 63 -2.37 14.81 -24.67
N ARG A 64 -1.38 15.39 -25.38
CA ARG A 64 -1.33 16.83 -25.65
C ARG A 64 -1.51 17.07 -27.14
N VAL A 65 -2.52 17.84 -27.50
CA VAL A 65 -2.84 18.20 -28.89
C VAL A 65 -3.18 19.69 -28.93
N GLY A 66 -2.51 20.46 -29.79
CA GLY A 66 -2.78 21.89 -29.94
C GLY A 66 -2.63 22.71 -28.65
N GLY A 67 -1.70 22.32 -27.76
CA GLY A 67 -1.50 22.96 -26.47
C GLY A 67 -2.50 22.56 -25.37
N MET A 68 -3.60 21.88 -25.73
CA MET A 68 -4.59 21.36 -24.80
C MET A 68 -4.22 19.97 -24.29
N ILE A 69 -4.78 19.59 -23.14
CA ILE A 69 -4.62 18.26 -22.55
C ILE A 69 -5.94 17.50 -22.71
N TYR A 70 -5.83 16.29 -23.24
CA TYR A 70 -6.92 15.35 -23.41
C TYR A 70 -6.66 14.08 -22.64
N THR A 71 -7.72 13.39 -22.26
CA THR A 71 -7.65 12.05 -21.69
C THR A 71 -8.73 11.19 -22.35
N THR A 72 -8.96 9.97 -21.86
CA THR A 72 -10.03 9.09 -22.33
C THR A 72 -10.79 8.53 -21.13
N ALA A 73 -12.04 8.10 -21.34
CA ALA A 73 -12.80 7.44 -20.28
C ALA A 73 -12.11 6.14 -19.80
N ALA A 74 -11.47 5.40 -20.72
CA ALA A 74 -10.71 4.21 -20.38
C ALA A 74 -9.53 4.52 -19.45
N TRP A 75 -8.75 5.57 -19.76
CA TRP A 75 -7.62 5.98 -18.92
C TRP A 75 -8.06 6.46 -17.54
N LEU A 76 -9.22 7.12 -17.42
CA LEU A 76 -9.81 7.46 -16.12
C LEU A 76 -10.15 6.21 -15.31
N GLY A 77 -10.77 5.21 -15.94
CA GLY A 77 -11.09 3.93 -15.30
C GLY A 77 -9.85 3.18 -14.83
N GLU A 78 -8.82 3.10 -15.68
CA GLU A 78 -7.53 2.49 -15.32
C GLU A 78 -6.83 3.25 -14.19
N PHE A 79 -6.86 4.58 -14.23
CA PHE A 79 -6.30 5.42 -13.18
C PHE A 79 -6.97 5.15 -11.84
N GLY A 80 -8.30 5.09 -11.81
CA GLY A 80 -9.07 4.76 -10.61
C GLY A 80 -8.71 3.37 -10.06
N ARG A 81 -8.64 2.37 -10.95
CA ARG A 81 -8.25 1.00 -10.56
C ARG A 81 -6.84 0.94 -9.97
N LYS A 82 -5.85 1.56 -10.62
CA LYS A 82 -4.47 1.63 -10.12
C LYS A 82 -4.37 2.33 -8.76
N LEU A 83 -5.16 3.39 -8.56
CA LEU A 83 -5.18 4.10 -7.28
C LEU A 83 -5.78 3.21 -6.17
N ALA A 84 -6.87 2.50 -6.47
CA ALA A 84 -7.49 1.55 -5.54
C ALA A 84 -6.54 0.40 -5.18
N GLU A 85 -5.88 -0.21 -6.17
CA GLU A 85 -4.88 -1.27 -5.95
C GLU A 85 -3.71 -0.79 -5.08
N ALA A 86 -3.24 0.45 -5.27
CA ALA A 86 -2.17 1.03 -4.46
C ALA A 86 -2.61 1.28 -3.01
N ASP A 87 -3.87 1.68 -2.80
CA ASP A 87 -4.43 1.86 -1.46
C ASP A 87 -4.69 0.51 -0.76
N GLU A 88 -5.15 -0.52 -1.49
CA GLU A 88 -5.34 -1.88 -0.96
C GLU A 88 -4.01 -2.47 -0.43
N LYS A 89 -2.95 -2.38 -1.23
CA LYS A 89 -1.59 -2.80 -0.80
C LYS A 89 -1.14 -2.12 0.49
N TYR A 90 -1.50 -0.85 0.70
CA TYR A 90 -1.16 -0.14 1.94
C TYR A 90 -1.89 -0.75 3.14
N PHE A 91 -3.17 -1.07 3.00
CA PHE A 91 -3.93 -1.70 4.08
C PHE A 91 -3.41 -3.08 4.42
N ASP A 92 -3.06 -3.90 3.42
CA ASP A 92 -2.46 -5.22 3.63
C ASP A 92 -1.14 -5.12 4.40
N LEU A 93 -0.28 -4.15 4.06
CA LEU A 93 0.97 -3.90 4.76
C LEU A 93 0.76 -3.47 6.22
N CYS A 94 -0.22 -2.58 6.46
CA CYS A 94 -0.57 -2.16 7.82
C CYS A 94 -1.13 -3.31 8.66
N GLU A 95 -1.96 -4.17 8.06
CA GLU A 95 -2.51 -5.34 8.74
C GLU A 95 -1.39 -6.34 9.07
N ALA A 96 -0.54 -6.68 8.09
CA ALA A 96 0.60 -7.56 8.29
C ALA A 96 1.55 -7.05 9.39
N ALA A 97 1.83 -5.74 9.43
CA ALA A 97 2.64 -5.13 10.49
C ALA A 97 1.98 -5.26 11.87
N THR A 98 0.66 -5.07 11.95
CA THR A 98 -0.10 -5.23 13.19
C THR A 98 -0.10 -6.68 13.67
N GLN A 99 -0.27 -7.64 12.75
CA GLN A 99 -0.21 -9.07 13.06
C GLN A 99 1.19 -9.48 13.55
N ALA A 100 2.25 -8.99 12.91
CA ALA A 100 3.63 -9.24 13.32
C ALA A 100 3.91 -8.71 14.73
N ALA A 101 3.46 -7.51 15.05
CA ALA A 101 3.60 -6.92 16.39
C ALA A 101 2.90 -7.76 17.47
N ARG A 102 1.66 -8.22 17.19
CA ARG A 102 0.91 -9.11 18.10
C ARG A 102 1.61 -10.45 18.30
N ALA A 103 2.17 -11.03 17.24
CA ALA A 103 2.92 -12.28 17.33
C ALA A 103 4.20 -12.13 18.17
N SER A 104 4.92 -11.02 18.02
CA SER A 104 6.08 -10.73 18.87
C SER A 104 5.67 -10.56 20.34
N ASP A 105 4.59 -9.84 20.63
CA ASP A 105 4.11 -9.64 22.01
C ASP A 105 3.68 -10.96 22.65
N ALA A 106 2.98 -11.81 21.92
CA ALA A 106 2.61 -13.15 22.39
C ALA A 106 3.84 -14.01 22.70
N SER A 107 4.89 -13.92 21.87
CA SER A 107 6.15 -14.65 22.10
C SER A 107 6.88 -14.15 23.36
N VAL A 108 6.91 -12.83 23.58
CA VAL A 108 7.50 -12.21 24.77
C VAL A 108 6.71 -12.58 26.02
N ALA A 109 5.38 -12.51 25.97
CA ALA A 109 4.51 -12.91 27.07
C ALA A 109 4.70 -14.40 27.42
N ARG A 110 4.78 -15.29 26.43
CA ARG A 110 5.03 -16.72 26.64
C ARG A 110 6.40 -16.97 27.25
N ARG A 111 7.44 -16.25 26.81
CA ARG A 111 8.79 -16.30 27.40
C ARG A 111 8.77 -15.86 28.87
N ARG A 112 8.08 -14.76 29.19
CA ARG A 112 7.92 -14.27 30.57
C ARG A 112 7.22 -15.29 31.47
N ARG A 113 6.11 -15.89 31.02
CA ARG A 113 5.42 -16.95 31.78
C ARG A 113 6.32 -18.14 32.07
N ARG A 114 7.09 -18.60 31.07
CA ARG A 114 8.00 -19.75 31.25
C ARG A 114 9.13 -19.47 32.24
N ALA A 115 9.62 -18.23 32.30
CA ALA A 115 10.63 -17.81 33.27
C ALA A 115 10.08 -17.61 34.69
N ALA A 116 8.80 -17.30 34.86
CA ALA A 116 8.18 -17.10 36.18
C ALA A 116 7.76 -18.40 36.88
N LEU A 117 7.48 -19.47 36.10
CA LEU A 117 7.03 -20.76 36.61
C LEU A 117 7.99 -21.44 37.62
N PRO A 118 9.32 -21.48 37.38
CA PRO A 118 10.27 -22.12 38.30
C PRO A 118 10.32 -21.43 39.66
N HIS A 119 10.26 -20.10 39.67
CA HIS A 119 10.39 -19.33 40.92
C HIS A 119 9.15 -19.48 41.82
N ALA A 120 7.96 -19.55 41.21
CA ALA A 120 6.73 -19.82 41.95
C ALA A 120 6.69 -21.24 42.52
N GLN A 121 7.25 -22.22 41.81
CA GLN A 121 7.38 -23.60 42.29
C GLN A 121 8.39 -23.72 43.43
N ASP A 122 9.55 -23.06 43.31
CA ASP A 122 10.56 -23.02 44.37
C ASP A 122 10.03 -22.34 45.64
N GLN A 123 9.31 -21.23 45.51
CA GLN A 123 8.70 -20.56 46.66
C GLN A 123 7.68 -21.47 47.34
N ARG A 124 6.77 -22.09 46.58
CA ARG A 124 5.77 -23.01 47.14
C ARG A 124 6.41 -24.20 47.85
N ARG A 125 7.51 -24.73 47.32
CA ARG A 125 8.26 -25.81 47.97
C ARG A 125 8.88 -25.36 49.29
N ARG A 126 9.47 -24.16 49.34
CA ARG A 126 9.99 -23.59 50.59
C ARG A 126 8.90 -23.36 51.63
N ASP A 127 7.72 -22.91 51.21
CA ASP A 127 6.60 -22.66 52.09
C ASP A 127 6.09 -23.98 52.71
N LEU A 128 6.01 -25.06 51.92
CA LEU A 128 5.67 -26.40 52.43
C LEU A 128 6.75 -26.94 53.38
N ASP A 129 8.03 -26.80 53.03
CA ASP A 129 9.16 -27.20 53.90
C ASP A 129 9.20 -26.40 55.21
N ALA A 130 8.63 -25.19 55.25
CA ALA A 130 8.51 -24.39 56.46
C ALA A 130 7.34 -24.88 57.33
N LEU A 131 6.18 -25.15 56.73
CA LEU A 131 5.01 -25.70 57.43
C LEU A 131 5.31 -27.06 58.05
N ASP A 132 6.00 -27.96 57.32
CA ASP A 132 6.41 -29.26 57.86
C ASP A 132 7.34 -29.12 59.07
N ARG A 133 8.21 -28.11 59.07
CA ARG A 133 9.09 -27.83 60.21
C ARG A 133 8.34 -27.28 61.41
N GLU A 134 7.35 -26.41 61.20
CA GLU A 134 6.49 -25.91 62.28
C GLU A 134 5.66 -27.05 62.89
N LEU A 135 5.05 -27.90 62.06
CA LEU A 135 4.27 -29.06 62.53
C LEU A 135 5.12 -30.00 63.40
N ALA A 136 6.33 -30.32 62.94
CA ALA A 136 7.26 -31.17 63.66
C ALA A 136 7.71 -30.55 65.00
N ALA A 137 7.77 -29.22 65.10
CA ALA A 137 8.12 -28.53 66.35
C ALA A 137 6.97 -28.51 67.36
N GLU A 138 5.70 -28.54 66.89
CA GLU A 138 4.52 -28.60 67.74
C GLU A 138 4.18 -30.02 68.22
N GLY A 139 4.81 -31.05 67.65
CA GLY A 139 4.68 -32.45 68.09
C GLY A 139 3.36 -33.12 67.70
N LEU A 140 2.71 -32.61 66.63
CA LEU A 140 1.58 -33.22 65.92
C LEU A 140 2.07 -34.12 64.78
#